data_AF-F2L603-F1
#
_entry.id   AF-F2L603-F1
#
_cell.length_a   1.000
_cell.length_b   1.000
_cell.length_c   1.000
_cell.angle_alpha   90.00
_cell.angle_beta   90.00
_cell.angle_gamma   90.00
#
_symmetry.space_group_name_H-M   'P 1'
#
loop_
_entity.id
_entity.type
_entity.pdbx_description
1 polymer ?
#
loop_
_entity_poly.entity_id
_entity_poly.type
_entity_poly.pdbx_seq_one_letter_code
_entity_poly.pdbx_strand_id
1 'polypeptide(L)'
;MRGSIAAGVLILFLAPSAYYLGVSNPLNIAVMAVLVALAVYVYRSFGSALESKAFKLLGIPVIGLAAAGVAALALGLQIGAAMIAVAYWGEPVMGYFIYARLKRDFPSLSSAFLASAAVFAYTIPLILLGLWEVPFAADLAKVVVLAAVLRRLE
;
A
#
# COMPACT_ATOMS: atom_id res chain seq x y z
N MET A 1 8.80 -5.65 -8.09
CA MET A 1 8.63 -4.26 -8.58
C MET A 1 7.32 -4.07 -9.33
N ARG A 2 7.06 -4.79 -10.43
CA ARG A 2 5.81 -4.63 -11.22
C ARG A 2 4.52 -4.75 -10.38
N GLY A 3 4.44 -5.74 -9.48
CA GLY A 3 3.28 -5.86 -8.56
C GLY A 3 3.10 -4.68 -7.60
N SER A 4 4.20 -4.08 -7.11
CA SER A 4 4.15 -2.89 -6.26
C SER A 4 3.72 -1.64 -7.03
N ILE A 5 4.11 -1.51 -8.30
CA ILE A 5 3.63 -0.45 -9.18
C ILE A 5 2.13 -0.62 -9.46
N ALA A 6 1.68 -1.84 -9.78
CA ALA A 6 0.27 -2.12 -10.00
C ALA A 6 -0.58 -1.78 -8.77
N ALA A 7 -0.11 -2.15 -7.57
CA ALA A 7 -0.76 -1.77 -6.32
C ALA A 7 -0.85 -0.25 -6.15
N GLY A 8 0.24 0.50 -6.39
CA GLY A 8 0.21 1.97 -6.33
C GLY A 8 -0.76 2.59 -7.34
N VAL A 9 -0.80 2.12 -8.59
CA VAL A 9 -1.77 2.61 -9.58
C VAL A 9 -3.22 2.40 -9.12
N LEU A 10 -3.52 1.24 -8.51
CA LEU A 10 -4.84 0.97 -7.96
C LEU A 10 -5.16 1.87 -6.75
N ILE A 11 -4.17 2.19 -5.91
CA ILE A 11 -4.32 3.13 -4.79
C ILE A 11 -4.58 4.56 -5.29
N LEU A 12 -3.86 5.01 -6.33
CA LEU A 12 -4.09 6.31 -6.99
C LEU A 12 -5.51 6.43 -7.54
N PHE A 13 -6.08 5.34 -8.04
CA PHE A 13 -7.50 5.32 -8.40
C PHE A 13 -8.41 5.34 -7.16
N LEU A 14 -8.08 4.52 -6.16
CA LEU A 14 -8.92 4.31 -4.98
C LEU A 14 -9.04 5.56 -4.10
N ALA A 15 -7.99 6.36 -3.93
CA ALA A 15 -8.00 7.52 -3.04
C ALA A 15 -9.07 8.59 -3.43
N PRO A 16 -9.09 9.12 -4.66
CA PRO A 16 -10.17 10.02 -5.10
C PRO A 16 -11.52 9.31 -5.17
N SER A 17 -11.56 8.05 -5.62
CA SER A 17 -12.83 7.30 -5.74
C SER A 17 -13.49 7.07 -4.37
N ALA A 18 -12.70 6.83 -3.32
CA ALA A 18 -13.19 6.70 -1.95
C ALA A 18 -13.78 8.01 -1.44
N TYR A 19 -13.20 9.16 -1.82
CA TYR A 19 -13.73 10.48 -1.49
C TYR A 19 -15.06 10.76 -2.23
N TYR A 20 -15.10 10.60 -3.55
CA TYR A 20 -16.27 10.97 -4.37
C TYR A 20 -17.42 9.97 -4.31
N LEU A 21 -17.12 8.67 -4.23
CA LEU A 21 -18.14 7.60 -4.29
C LEU A 21 -18.39 6.92 -2.94
N GLY A 22 -17.54 7.22 -1.94
CA GLY A 22 -17.57 6.59 -0.63
C GLY A 22 -16.80 5.27 -0.58
N VAL A 23 -16.19 4.98 0.57
CA VAL A 23 -15.41 3.75 0.81
C VAL A 23 -16.22 2.46 0.66
N SER A 24 -17.53 2.51 0.89
CA SER A 24 -18.44 1.36 0.77
C SER A 24 -18.97 1.15 -0.66
N ASN A 25 -18.55 1.96 -1.64
CA ASN A 25 -18.97 1.75 -3.03
C ASN A 25 -18.50 0.37 -3.52
N PRO A 26 -19.34 -0.43 -4.22
CA PRO A 26 -18.97 -1.76 -4.69
C PRO A 26 -17.68 -1.78 -5.54
N LEU A 27 -17.43 -0.75 -6.33
CA LEU A 27 -16.20 -0.62 -7.12
C LEU A 27 -14.97 -0.45 -6.21
N ASN A 28 -15.07 0.38 -5.18
CA ASN A 28 -14.00 0.60 -4.23
C ASN A 28 -13.69 -0.67 -3.43
N ILE A 29 -14.72 -1.40 -2.99
CA ILE A 29 -14.56 -2.69 -2.30
C ILE A 29 -13.88 -3.71 -3.23
N ALA A 30 -14.28 -3.80 -4.50
CA ALA A 30 -13.64 -4.69 -5.47
C ALA A 30 -12.15 -4.35 -5.67
N VAL A 31 -11.82 -3.06 -5.83
CA VAL A 31 -10.42 -2.61 -5.94
C VAL A 31 -9.63 -2.93 -4.66
N MET A 32 -10.20 -2.70 -3.48
CA MET A 32 -9.56 -3.06 -2.21
C MET A 32 -9.34 -4.57 -2.07
N ALA A 33 -10.27 -5.41 -2.53
CA ALA A 33 -10.11 -6.86 -2.56
C ALA A 33 -8.96 -7.28 -3.50
N VAL A 34 -8.84 -6.64 -4.67
CA VAL A 34 -7.71 -6.86 -5.59
C VAL A 34 -6.39 -6.43 -4.93
N LEU A 35 -6.36 -5.31 -4.21
CA LEU A 35 -5.19 -4.86 -3.45
C LEU A 35 -4.77 -5.88 -2.38
N VAL A 36 -5.71 -6.49 -1.66
CA VAL A 36 -5.42 -7.58 -0.72
C VAL A 36 -4.81 -8.79 -1.43
N ALA A 37 -5.36 -9.20 -2.57
CA ALA A 37 -4.81 -10.30 -3.36
C ALA A 37 -3.39 -10.00 -3.87
N LEU A 38 -3.15 -8.78 -4.34
CA LEU A 38 -1.82 -8.31 -4.72
C LEU A 38 -0.87 -8.29 -3.52
N ALA A 39 -1.31 -7.85 -2.35
CA ALA A 39 -0.51 -7.86 -1.12
C ALA A 39 -0.08 -9.28 -0.75
N VAL A 40 -0.97 -10.28 -0.87
CA VAL A 40 -0.62 -11.70 -0.67
C VAL A 40 0.41 -12.16 -1.70
N TYR A 41 0.22 -11.84 -2.98
CA TYR A 41 1.15 -12.21 -4.05
C TYR A 41 2.55 -11.60 -3.82
N VAL A 42 2.61 -10.31 -3.51
CA VAL A 42 3.85 -9.57 -3.22
C VAL A 42 4.51 -10.14 -1.97
N TYR A 43 3.75 -10.37 -0.89
CA TYR A 43 4.27 -10.96 0.35
C TYR A 43 4.87 -12.35 0.12
N ARG A 44 4.22 -13.22 -0.66
CA ARG A 44 4.78 -14.55 -1.00
C ARG A 44 6.06 -14.43 -1.83
N SER A 45 6.07 -13.54 -2.82
CA SER A 45 7.22 -13.32 -3.72
C SER A 45 8.43 -12.73 -2.99
N PHE A 46 8.20 -11.83 -2.03
CA PHE A 46 9.27 -11.22 -1.23
C PHE A 46 9.66 -12.06 -0.02
N GLY A 47 8.72 -12.78 0.58
CA GLY A 47 8.98 -13.63 1.75
C GLY A 47 9.90 -14.80 1.46
N SER A 48 9.93 -15.29 0.22
CA SER A 48 10.94 -16.25 -0.25
C SER A 48 12.31 -15.60 -0.48
N ALA A 49 12.35 -14.32 -0.86
CA ALA A 49 13.58 -13.62 -1.23
C ALA A 49 14.30 -12.93 -0.05
N LEU A 50 13.56 -12.52 0.99
CA LEU A 50 14.09 -11.76 2.13
C LEU A 50 14.46 -12.63 3.33
N GLU A 51 13.92 -13.85 3.44
CA GLU A 51 14.07 -14.79 4.56
C GLU A 51 13.89 -14.20 5.99
N SER A 52 13.41 -12.96 6.10
CA SER A 52 13.28 -12.24 7.37
C SER A 52 12.09 -12.75 8.18
N LYS A 53 12.36 -13.23 9.41
CA LYS A 53 11.32 -13.61 10.37
C LYS A 53 10.41 -12.43 10.72
N ALA A 54 10.94 -11.22 10.85
CA ALA A 54 10.16 -10.02 11.17
C ALA A 54 9.19 -9.67 10.04
N PHE A 55 9.62 -9.74 8.77
CA PHE A 55 8.75 -9.54 7.62
C PHE A 55 7.60 -10.55 7.60
N LYS A 56 7.91 -11.83 7.88
CA LYS A 56 6.90 -12.88 7.91
C LYS A 56 5.87 -12.68 9.03
N LEU A 57 6.33 -12.34 10.23
CA LEU A 57 5.50 -12.13 11.42
C LEU A 57 4.60 -10.89 11.31
N LEU A 58 5.08 -9.81 10.68
CA LEU A 58 4.31 -8.56 10.54
C LEU A 58 3.40 -8.55 9.31
N GLY A 59 3.78 -9.20 8.22
CA GLY A 59 2.97 -9.20 7.00
C GLY A 59 1.65 -9.94 7.14
N ILE A 60 1.61 -11.05 7.88
CA ILE A 60 0.37 -11.84 8.10
C ILE A 60 -0.71 -11.01 8.80
N PRO A 61 -0.46 -10.38 9.98
CA PRO A 61 -1.49 -9.60 10.65
C PRO A 61 -1.89 -8.35 9.86
N VAL A 62 -0.97 -7.69 9.14
CA VAL A 62 -1.31 -6.53 8.30
C VAL A 62 -2.25 -6.93 7.15
N ILE A 63 -1.91 -7.98 6.41
CA ILE A 63 -2.75 -8.47 5.30
C ILE A 63 -4.09 -9.00 5.84
N GLY A 64 -4.06 -9.74 6.94
CA GLY A 64 -5.26 -10.27 7.59
C GLY A 64 -6.20 -9.17 8.06
N LEU A 65 -5.67 -8.12 8.70
CA LEU A 65 -6.46 -6.97 9.15
C LEU A 65 -7.06 -6.20 7.97
N ALA A 66 -6.29 -5.98 6.90
CA ALA A 66 -6.81 -5.36 5.68
C ALA A 66 -7.92 -6.20 5.05
N ALA A 67 -7.73 -7.52 4.92
CA ALA A 67 -8.74 -8.44 4.39
C ALA A 67 -10.02 -8.43 5.23
N ALA A 68 -9.89 -8.47 6.56
CA ALA A 68 -11.02 -8.39 7.48
C ALA A 68 -11.75 -7.04 7.36
N GLY A 69 -11.01 -5.94 7.18
CA GLY A 69 -11.60 -4.63 6.96
C GLY A 69 -12.37 -4.53 5.64
N VAL A 70 -11.85 -5.12 4.55
CA VAL A 70 -12.57 -5.21 3.27
C VAL A 70 -13.84 -6.05 3.39
N ALA A 71 -13.76 -7.19 4.09
CA ALA A 71 -14.93 -8.03 4.35
C ALA A 71 -15.98 -7.29 5.20
N ALA A 72 -15.56 -6.55 6.22
CA ALA A 72 -16.46 -5.73 7.03
C ALA A 72 -17.17 -4.65 6.18
N LEU A 73 -16.44 -3.97 5.29
CA LEU A 73 -17.05 -3.01 4.35
C LEU A 73 -18.03 -3.69 3.38
N ALA A 74 -17.71 -4.89 2.88
CA ALA A 74 -18.61 -5.67 2.04
C ALA A 74 -19.91 -6.07 2.74
N LEU A 75 -19.89 -6.18 4.07
CA LEU A 75 -21.06 -6.42 4.92
C LEU A 75 -21.76 -5.12 5.38
N GLY A 76 -21.32 -3.95 4.90
CA GLY A 76 -21.88 -2.64 5.26
C GLY A 76 -21.37 -2.07 6.59
N LEU A 77 -20.35 -2.68 7.21
CA LEU A 77 -19.78 -2.23 8.48
C LEU A 77 -18.68 -1.20 8.25
N GLN A 78 -18.96 0.06 8.60
CA GLN A 78 -18.02 1.18 8.38
C GLN A 78 -16.71 1.07 9.17
N ILE A 79 -16.67 0.27 10.24
CA ILE A 79 -15.45 -0.04 10.99
C ILE A 79 -14.35 -0.63 10.09
N GLY A 80 -14.74 -1.27 8.98
CA GLY A 80 -13.80 -1.84 8.02
C GLY A 80 -12.84 -0.80 7.41
N ALA A 81 -13.28 0.44 7.21
CA ALA A 81 -12.41 1.50 6.72
C ALA A 81 -11.29 1.85 7.72
N ALA A 82 -11.61 1.89 9.02
CA ALA A 82 -10.63 2.11 10.07
C ALA A 82 -9.65 0.93 10.18
N MET A 83 -10.13 -0.31 10.07
CA MET A 83 -9.28 -1.50 10.06
C MET A 83 -8.26 -1.46 8.92
N ILE A 84 -8.69 -1.09 7.71
CA ILE A 84 -7.80 -0.93 6.55
C ILE A 84 -6.78 0.18 6.80
N ALA A 85 -7.22 1.35 7.29
CA ALA A 85 -6.31 2.45 7.59
C ALA A 85 -5.24 2.07 8.62
N VAL A 86 -5.62 1.35 9.68
CA VAL A 86 -4.67 0.84 10.69
C VAL A 86 -3.72 -0.21 10.10
N ALA A 87 -4.20 -1.07 9.20
CA ALA A 87 -3.33 -2.04 8.54
C ALA A 87 -2.21 -1.36 7.75
N TYR A 88 -2.51 -0.26 7.05
CA TYR A 88 -1.52 0.52 6.32
C TYR A 88 -0.49 1.21 7.22
N TRP A 89 -0.78 1.38 8.51
CA TRP A 89 0.21 1.91 9.45
C TRP A 89 1.45 1.02 9.58
N GLY A 90 1.32 -0.28 9.29
CA GLY A 90 2.42 -1.24 9.21
C GLY A 90 3.18 -1.24 7.87
N GLU A 91 2.69 -0.54 6.84
CA GLU A 91 3.29 -0.51 5.51
C GLU A 91 4.73 0.07 5.47
N PRO A 92 5.11 1.09 6.26
CA PRO A 92 6.49 1.62 6.28
C PRO A 92 7.51 0.57 6.73
N VAL A 93 7.12 -0.31 7.66
CA VAL A 93 7.97 -1.40 8.13
C VAL A 93 8.18 -2.47 7.05
N MET A 94 7.15 -2.72 6.24
CA MET A 94 7.25 -3.63 5.09
C MET A 94 8.02 -3.01 3.93
N GLY A 95 7.80 -1.72 3.67
CA GLY A 95 8.52 -0.90 2.69
C GLY A 95 10.01 -0.77 2.99
N TYR A 96 10.40 -0.83 4.27
CA TYR A 96 11.81 -0.85 4.68
C TYR A 96 12.62 -1.97 4.03
N PHE A 97 12.03 -3.15 3.82
CA PHE A 97 12.75 -4.26 3.19
C PHE A 97 12.99 -4.04 1.68
N ILE A 98 12.04 -3.39 1.01
CA ILE A 98 12.21 -2.94 -0.37
C ILE A 98 13.28 -1.84 -0.43
N TYR A 99 13.22 -0.88 0.51
CA TYR A 99 14.22 0.16 0.68
C TYR A 99 15.64 -0.41 0.88
N ALA A 100 15.80 -1.37 1.79
CA ALA A 100 17.10 -1.97 2.10
C ALA A 100 17.73 -2.61 0.86
N ARG A 101 16.91 -3.19 -0.02
CA ARG A 101 17.36 -3.75 -1.29
C ARG A 101 17.70 -2.67 -2.33
N LEU A 102 16.90 -1.61 -2.43
CA LEU A 102 17.11 -0.51 -3.37
C LEU A 102 18.31 0.39 -3.01
N LYS A 103 18.64 0.51 -1.72
CA LYS A 103 19.69 1.41 -1.22
C LYS A 103 21.07 1.14 -1.83
N ARG A 104 21.36 -0.13 -2.15
CA ARG A 104 22.67 -0.52 -2.69
C ARG A 104 22.89 0.02 -4.10
N ASP A 105 21.87 -0.09 -4.95
CA ASP A 105 22.00 0.18 -6.37
C ASP A 105 21.46 1.57 -6.75
N PHE A 106 20.51 2.14 -5.98
CA PHE A 106 19.88 3.44 -6.23
C PHE A 106 19.66 4.26 -4.95
N PRO A 107 20.73 4.78 -4.29
CA PRO A 107 20.63 5.41 -2.98
C PRO A 107 19.71 6.65 -2.94
N SER A 108 19.77 7.53 -3.94
CA SER A 108 18.94 8.74 -3.99
C SER A 108 17.45 8.42 -4.19
N LEU A 109 17.13 7.46 -5.06
CA LEU A 109 15.76 7.01 -5.29
C LEU A 109 15.21 6.22 -4.11
N SER A 110 16.07 5.49 -3.38
CA SER A 110 15.66 4.71 -2.21
C SER A 110 15.11 5.59 -1.08
N SER A 111 15.75 6.73 -0.80
CA SER A 111 15.29 7.67 0.22
C SER A 111 13.96 8.32 -0.17
N ALA A 112 13.81 8.71 -1.45
CA ALA A 112 12.56 9.26 -1.96
C ALA A 112 11.41 8.24 -1.87
N PHE A 113 11.68 6.97 -2.19
CA PHE A 113 10.71 5.88 -2.04
C PHE A 113 10.28 5.69 -0.58
N LEU A 114 11.24 5.64 0.35
CA LEU A 114 10.92 5.42 1.76
C LEU A 114 10.12 6.59 2.35
N ALA A 115 10.53 7.83 2.05
CA ALA A 115 9.84 9.02 2.53
C ALA A 115 8.40 9.08 1.99
N SER A 116 8.21 8.89 0.69
CA SER A 116 6.87 8.89 0.07
C SER A 116 5.99 7.75 0.59
N ALA A 117 6.53 6.54 0.77
CA ALA A 117 5.81 5.42 1.36
C ALA A 117 5.39 5.69 2.82
N ALA A 118 6.27 6.29 3.63
CA ALA A 118 5.95 6.65 5.00
C ALA A 118 4.86 7.73 5.08
N VAL A 119 4.97 8.78 4.26
CA VAL A 119 3.95 9.84 4.20
C VAL A 119 2.61 9.24 3.79
N PHE A 120 2.57 8.41 2.75
CA PHE A 120 1.34 7.75 2.29
C PHE A 120 0.68 6.96 3.43
N ALA A 121 1.41 6.03 4.05
CA ALA A 121 0.90 5.18 5.12
C ALA A 121 0.35 5.98 6.32
N TYR A 122 1.06 7.03 6.72
CA TYR A 122 0.67 7.87 7.87
C TYR A 122 -0.45 8.86 7.56
N THR A 123 -0.75 9.09 6.28
CA THR A 123 -1.80 10.02 5.86
C THR A 123 -3.04 9.32 5.30
N ILE A 124 -3.08 7.98 5.21
CA ILE A 124 -4.30 7.25 4.84
C ILE A 124 -5.53 7.62 5.69
N PRO A 125 -5.44 7.79 7.03
CA PRO A 125 -6.60 8.20 7.82
C PRO A 125 -7.19 9.55 7.38
N LEU A 126 -6.41 10.41 6.73
CA LEU A 126 -6.88 11.69 6.20
C LEU A 126 -7.90 11.53 5.06
N ILE A 127 -7.91 10.40 4.34
CA ILE A 127 -8.95 10.09 3.35
C ILE A 127 -10.33 10.07 4.01
N LEU A 128 -10.43 9.56 5.24
CA LEU A 128 -11.69 9.50 6.00
C LEU A 128 -12.15 10.90 6.46
N LEU A 129 -11.24 11.88 6.45
CA LEU A 129 -11.51 13.28 6.76
C LEU A 129 -11.71 14.14 5.50
N GLY A 130 -11.74 13.52 4.31
CA GLY A 130 -11.90 14.20 3.04
C GLY A 130 -10.62 14.83 2.46
N LEU A 131 -9.47 14.59 3.08
CA LEU A 131 -8.16 15.12 2.68
C LEU A 131 -7.37 14.05 1.91
N TRP A 132 -7.92 13.59 0.80
CA TRP A 132 -7.39 12.47 0.02
C TRP A 132 -6.18 12.85 -0.85
N GLU A 133 -5.99 14.14 -1.12
CA GLU A 133 -4.92 14.68 -1.97
C GLU A 133 -3.53 14.41 -1.39
N VAL A 134 -3.41 14.41 -0.05
CA VAL A 134 -2.15 14.18 0.66
C VAL A 134 -1.66 12.74 0.46
N PRO A 135 -2.42 11.68 0.81
CA PRO A 135 -2.00 10.31 0.53
C PRO A 135 -1.91 10.03 -0.97
N PHE A 136 -2.74 10.65 -1.82
CA PHE A 136 -2.64 10.52 -3.27
C PHE A 136 -1.28 11.03 -3.79
N ALA A 137 -0.88 12.25 -3.43
CA ALA A 137 0.39 12.82 -3.88
C ALA A 137 1.60 12.00 -3.39
N ALA A 138 1.51 11.48 -2.15
CA ALA A 138 2.54 10.61 -1.60
C ALA A 138 2.64 9.26 -2.34
N ASP A 139 1.51 8.62 -2.65
CA ASP A 139 1.51 7.38 -3.43
C ASP A 139 1.98 7.62 -4.88
N LEU A 140 1.64 8.76 -5.47
CA LEU A 140 2.10 9.13 -6.82
C LEU A 140 3.62 9.26 -6.85
N ALA A 141 4.21 9.95 -5.88
CA ALA A 141 5.66 10.05 -5.75
C ALA A 141 6.29 8.64 -5.61
N LYS A 142 5.71 7.77 -4.79
CA LYS A 142 6.15 6.38 -4.62
C LYS A 142 6.12 5.61 -5.94
N VAL A 143 5.04 5.71 -6.71
CA VAL A 143 4.88 5.06 -8.02
C VAL A 143 5.89 5.60 -9.04
N VAL A 144 6.08 6.91 -9.12
CA VAL A 144 7.06 7.55 -10.01
C VAL A 144 8.47 7.06 -9.71
N VAL A 145 8.85 6.98 -8.44
CA VAL A 145 10.15 6.45 -8.03
C VAL A 145 10.31 4.98 -8.44
N LEU A 146 9.31 4.14 -8.19
CA LEU A 146 9.35 2.73 -8.61
C LEU A 146 9.45 2.57 -10.13
N ALA A 147 8.74 3.39 -10.90
CA ALA A 147 8.83 3.39 -12.37
C ALA A 147 10.21 3.83 -12.86
N ALA A 148 10.81 4.85 -12.23
CA ALA A 148 12.17 5.29 -12.54
C ALA A 148 13.22 4.22 -12.23
N VAL A 149 13.07 3.47 -11.12
CA VAL A 149 13.93 2.32 -10.81
C VAL A 149 13.75 1.21 -11.83
N LEU A 150 12.51 0.86 -12.19
CA LEU A 150 12.24 -0.21 -13.16
C LEU A 150 12.88 0.10 -14.51
N ARG A 151 12.77 1.33 -15.01
CA ARG A 151 13.40 1.79 -16.26
C ARG A 151 14.93 1.73 -16.26
N ARG A 152 15.58 1.70 -15.09
CA ARG A 152 17.05 1.59 -14.97
C ARG A 152 17.54 0.16 -14.84
N LEU A 153 16.62 -0.79 -14.59
CA LEU A 153 16.90 -2.21 -14.45
C LEU A 153 16.59 -3.00 -15.72
N GLU A 154 15.77 -2.43 -16.62
CA GLU A 154 15.54 -2.89 -17.99
C GLU A 154 16.60 -2.30 -18.93
#